data_AF-A0A8J3M0Y5-F1
#
_entry.id   AF-A0A8J3M0Y5-F1
#
_cell.length_a   1.000
_cell.length_b   1.000
_cell.length_c   1.000
_cell.angle_alpha   90.00
_cell.angle_beta   90.00
_cell.angle_gamma   90.00
#
_symmetry.space_group_name_H-M   'P 1'
#
loop_
_entity.id
_entity.type
_entity.pdbx_description
1 polymer ?
#
loop_
_entity_poly.entity_id
_entity_poly.type
_entity_poly.pdbx_seq_one_letter_code
_entity_poly.pdbx_strand_id
1 'polypeptide(L)'
;MEHEAAAYEPMTPAHLAVEHGDLRELTRLLDAGADPNEVWSNMTLLVHAIDMEADGATQTGKPLDASCTAVLLAYGADPERPSPDGTIPRLYAFHYRHGLAVRLLEAHIARRHGGTMQNPCPEFPPAEPHR
;
A
#
# COMPACT_ATOMS: atom_id res chain seq x y z
N MET A 1 27.23 19.25 -25.22
CA MET A 1 26.52 19.00 -23.95
C MET A 1 25.06 18.88 -24.32
N GLU A 2 24.66 17.69 -24.74
CA GLU A 2 23.27 17.43 -25.07
C GLU A 2 22.54 17.22 -23.74
N HIS A 3 21.75 18.21 -23.34
CA HIS A 3 20.75 17.98 -22.31
C HIS A 3 19.70 17.08 -22.92
N GLU A 4 19.83 15.79 -22.68
CA GLU A 4 18.78 14.81 -22.90
C GLU A 4 17.58 15.26 -22.06
N ALA A 5 16.58 15.83 -22.74
CA ALA A 5 15.31 16.17 -22.12
C ALA A 5 14.74 14.87 -21.56
N ALA A 6 14.73 14.73 -20.23
CA ALA A 6 14.12 13.60 -19.55
C ALA A 6 12.73 13.40 -20.17
N ALA A 7 12.52 12.26 -20.84
CA ALA A 7 11.23 11.91 -21.40
C ALA A 7 10.21 12.02 -20.28
N TYR A 8 9.23 12.90 -20.43
CA TYR A 8 8.14 13.02 -19.47
C TYR A 8 7.36 11.70 -19.51
N GLU A 9 7.59 10.84 -18.52
CA GLU A 9 6.85 9.60 -18.38
C GLU A 9 5.41 9.95 -17.99
N PRO A 10 4.42 9.68 -18.85
CA PRO A 10 3.03 9.99 -18.52
C PRO A 10 2.62 9.19 -17.28
N MET A 11 1.92 9.84 -16.35
CA MET A 11 1.39 9.19 -15.16
C MET A 11 0.53 7.99 -15.54
N THR A 12 0.77 6.86 -14.89
CA THR A 12 -0.02 5.64 -15.12
C THR A 12 -1.46 5.87 -14.63
N PRO A 13 -2.43 5.10 -15.16
CA PRO A 13 -3.80 5.18 -14.68
C PRO A 13 -3.96 4.93 -13.18
N ALA A 14 -3.18 4.01 -12.59
CA ALA A 14 -3.31 3.71 -11.16
C ALA A 14 -2.67 4.80 -10.30
N HIS A 15 -1.55 5.41 -10.73
CA HIS A 15 -1.02 6.59 -10.06
C HIS A 15 -1.96 7.79 -10.16
N LEU A 16 -2.68 7.96 -11.28
CA LEU A 16 -3.70 9.01 -11.41
C LEU A 16 -4.90 8.77 -10.48
N ALA A 17 -5.31 7.51 -10.29
CA ALA A 17 -6.35 7.18 -9.33
C ALA A 17 -5.90 7.48 -7.88
N VAL A 18 -4.64 7.20 -7.53
CA VAL A 18 -4.05 7.55 -6.24
C VAL A 18 -3.96 9.07 -6.04
N GLU A 19 -3.48 9.81 -7.03
CA GLU A 19 -3.40 11.29 -7.04
C GLU A 19 -4.78 11.92 -6.75
N HIS A 20 -5.85 11.35 -7.28
CA HIS A 20 -7.20 11.86 -7.04
C HIS A 20 -7.89 11.28 -5.79
N GLY A 21 -7.26 10.31 -5.11
CA GLY A 21 -7.91 9.55 -4.03
C GLY A 21 -9.14 8.76 -4.51
N ASP A 22 -9.22 8.42 -5.80
CA ASP A 22 -10.35 7.69 -6.38
C ASP A 22 -10.21 6.19 -6.11
N LEU A 23 -10.67 5.78 -4.92
CA LEU A 23 -10.66 4.38 -4.48
C LEU A 23 -11.41 3.45 -5.44
N ARG A 24 -12.47 3.94 -6.09
CA ARG A 24 -13.28 3.12 -6.99
C ARG A 24 -12.49 2.81 -8.25
N GLU A 25 -11.87 3.82 -8.84
CA GLU A 25 -11.05 3.63 -10.04
C GLU A 25 -9.77 2.85 -9.72
N LEU A 26 -9.13 3.13 -8.59
CA LEU A 26 -7.96 2.37 -8.13
C LEU A 26 -8.29 0.87 -8.00
N THR A 27 -9.38 0.54 -7.30
CA THR A 27 -9.84 -0.85 -7.14
C THR A 27 -10.15 -1.49 -8.50
N ARG A 28 -10.85 -0.77 -9.40
CA ARG A 28 -11.18 -1.26 -10.73
C ARG A 28 -9.93 -1.56 -11.57
N LEU A 29 -8.89 -0.73 -11.47
CA LEU A 29 -7.63 -0.93 -12.18
C LEU A 29 -6.85 -2.13 -11.64
N LEU A 30 -6.80 -2.27 -10.32
CA LEU A 30 -6.16 -3.42 -9.66
C LEU A 30 -6.89 -4.74 -9.97
N ASP A 31 -8.23 -4.73 -9.96
CA ASP A 31 -9.05 -5.87 -10.41
C ASP A 31 -8.79 -6.24 -11.87
N ALA A 32 -8.47 -5.26 -12.72
CA ALA A 32 -8.11 -5.48 -14.11
C ALA A 32 -6.66 -5.98 -14.31
N GLY A 33 -5.90 -6.18 -13.23
CA GLY A 33 -4.54 -6.70 -13.24
C GLY A 33 -3.43 -5.65 -13.31
N ALA A 34 -3.72 -4.38 -12.97
CA ALA A 34 -2.66 -3.40 -12.73
C ALA A 34 -1.72 -3.89 -11.62
N ASP A 35 -0.41 -3.69 -11.79
CA ASP A 35 0.58 -4.12 -10.79
C ASP A 35 0.50 -3.20 -9.57
N PRO A 36 0.15 -3.71 -8.37
CA PRO A 36 0.11 -2.90 -7.15
C PRO A 36 1.50 -2.40 -6.71
N ASN A 37 2.58 -2.90 -7.32
CA ASN A 37 3.95 -2.48 -7.11
C ASN A 37 4.54 -1.68 -8.29
N GLU A 38 3.69 -1.22 -9.22
CA GLU A 38 4.15 -0.37 -10.31
C GLU A 38 4.80 0.90 -9.77
N VAL A 39 5.65 1.47 -10.62
CA VAL A 39 6.45 2.62 -10.31
C VAL A 39 6.22 3.68 -11.38
N TRP A 40 6.05 4.91 -10.94
CA TRP A 40 6.05 6.10 -11.79
C TRP A 40 6.81 7.22 -11.08
N SER A 41 7.67 7.93 -11.81
CA SER A 41 8.43 9.08 -11.28
C SER A 41 9.21 8.75 -9.98
N ASN A 42 9.85 7.57 -9.95
CA ASN A 42 10.54 7.02 -8.77
C ASN A 42 9.67 6.76 -7.54
N MET A 43 8.35 6.68 -7.68
CA MET A 43 7.46 6.29 -6.58
C MET A 43 6.76 4.98 -6.90
N THR A 44 6.78 4.04 -5.96
CA THR A 44 5.79 2.95 -5.97
C THR A 44 4.39 3.51 -5.74
N LEU A 45 3.34 2.83 -6.18
CA LEU A 45 1.96 3.17 -5.82
C LEU A 45 1.78 3.36 -4.31
N LEU A 46 2.41 2.50 -3.52
CA LEU A 46 2.31 2.52 -2.06
C LEU A 46 2.94 3.79 -1.44
N VAL A 47 4.10 4.21 -1.94
CA VAL A 47 4.74 5.47 -1.48
C VAL A 47 3.92 6.68 -1.93
N HIS A 48 3.43 6.69 -3.17
CA HIS A 48 2.60 7.78 -3.67
C HIS A 48 1.30 7.91 -2.87
N ALA A 49 0.65 6.80 -2.49
CA ALA A 49 -0.54 6.83 -1.64
C ALA A 49 -0.28 7.47 -0.27
N ILE A 50 0.83 7.11 0.38
CA ILE A 50 1.21 7.68 1.68
C ILE A 50 1.46 9.20 1.58
N ASP A 51 2.14 9.64 0.51
CA ASP A 51 2.41 11.06 0.25
C ASP A 51 1.10 11.83 0.07
N MET A 52 0.24 11.37 -0.83
CA MET A 52 -1.06 12.01 -1.13
C MET A 52 -2.01 12.05 0.06
N GLU A 53 -2.09 10.99 0.86
CA GLU A 53 -2.91 10.94 2.07
C GLU A 53 -2.42 11.96 3.11
N ALA A 54 -1.08 12.07 3.30
CA ALA A 54 -0.48 13.01 4.23
C ALA A 54 -0.60 14.48 3.78
N ASP A 55 -0.34 14.75 2.50
CA ASP A 55 -0.46 16.08 1.90
C ASP A 55 -1.92 16.54 1.89
N GLY A 56 -2.85 15.66 1.50
CA GLY A 56 -4.28 15.96 1.50
C GLY A 56 -4.82 16.32 2.88
N ALA A 57 -4.41 15.58 3.92
CA ALA A 57 -4.78 15.91 5.30
C ALA A 57 -4.20 17.27 5.74
N THR A 58 -2.94 17.55 5.39
CA THR A 58 -2.27 18.81 5.71
C THR A 58 -2.93 20.01 5.02
N GLN A 59 -3.25 19.89 3.74
CA GLN A 59 -3.83 20.96 2.92
C GLN A 59 -5.30 21.24 3.25
N THR A 60 -6.07 20.20 3.55
CA THR A 60 -7.52 20.33 3.77
C THR A 60 -7.90 20.48 5.24
N GLY A 61 -7.01 20.12 6.17
CA GLY A 61 -7.29 20.04 7.60
C GLY A 61 -8.25 18.90 7.97
N LYS A 62 -8.59 18.02 7.02
CA LYS A 62 -9.40 16.82 7.29
C LYS A 62 -8.58 15.79 8.08
N PRO A 63 -9.25 14.88 8.81
CA PRO A 63 -8.56 13.78 9.46
C PRO A 63 -7.74 12.97 8.45
N LEU A 64 -6.53 12.60 8.85
CA LEU A 64 -5.67 11.72 8.07
C LEU A 64 -6.34 10.35 7.88
N ASP A 65 -6.48 9.93 6.63
CA ASP A 65 -6.97 8.61 6.25
C ASP A 65 -5.85 7.76 5.64
N ALA A 66 -6.08 6.46 5.47
CA ALA A 66 -5.11 5.53 4.89
C ALA A 66 -5.77 4.62 3.85
N SER A 67 -6.74 5.16 3.12
CA SER A 67 -7.68 4.38 2.32
C SER A 67 -7.02 3.80 1.06
N CYS A 68 -6.24 4.60 0.33
CA CYS A 68 -5.46 4.14 -0.81
C CYS A 68 -4.38 3.16 -0.35
N THR A 69 -3.69 3.48 0.75
CA THR A 69 -2.71 2.59 1.38
C THR A 69 -3.34 1.22 1.71
N ALA A 70 -4.54 1.20 2.31
CA ALA A 70 -5.23 -0.04 2.66
C ALA A 70 -5.63 -0.86 1.43
N VAL A 71 -6.14 -0.21 0.38
CA VAL A 71 -6.49 -0.88 -0.89
C VAL A 71 -5.25 -1.51 -1.51
N LEU A 72 -4.18 -0.76 -1.68
CA LEU A 72 -2.96 -1.27 -2.31
C LEU A 72 -2.39 -2.49 -1.57
N LEU A 73 -2.36 -2.44 -0.23
CA LEU A 73 -1.92 -3.59 0.58
C LEU A 73 -2.85 -4.80 0.43
N ALA A 74 -4.17 -4.60 0.36
CA ALA A 74 -5.12 -5.68 0.14
C ALA A 74 -4.93 -6.37 -1.23
N TYR A 75 -4.48 -5.63 -2.25
CA TYR A 75 -4.16 -6.16 -3.57
C TYR A 75 -2.73 -6.71 -3.69
N GLY A 76 -1.95 -6.72 -2.61
CA GLY A 76 -0.62 -7.33 -2.59
C GLY A 76 0.53 -6.39 -2.94
N ALA A 77 0.36 -5.07 -2.79
CA ALA A 77 1.49 -4.16 -2.72
C ALA A 77 2.46 -4.62 -1.62
N ASP A 78 3.75 -4.67 -1.95
CA ASP A 78 4.78 -5.13 -1.03
C ASP A 78 5.20 -3.98 -0.10
N PRO A 79 4.87 -4.04 1.21
CA PRO A 79 5.19 -2.98 2.16
C PRO A 79 6.70 -2.84 2.42
N GLU A 80 7.52 -3.81 2.00
CA GLU A 80 8.97 -3.81 2.18
C GLU A 80 9.71 -3.40 0.92
N ARG A 81 9.03 -3.27 -0.21
CA ARG A 81 9.65 -2.87 -1.48
C ARG A 81 9.99 -1.37 -1.44
N PRO A 82 11.27 -1.00 -1.53
CA PRO A 82 11.64 0.41 -1.65
C PRO A 82 11.29 0.91 -3.05
N SER A 83 10.98 2.21 -3.13
CA SER A 83 10.98 2.95 -4.38
C SER A 83 12.37 2.99 -5.03
N PRO A 84 12.48 3.27 -6.35
CA PRO A 84 13.78 3.35 -7.03
C PRO A 84 14.78 4.36 -6.44
N ASP A 85 14.28 5.43 -5.80
CA ASP A 85 15.09 6.43 -5.10
C ASP A 85 15.59 5.95 -3.72
N GLY A 86 15.21 4.74 -3.30
CA GLY A 86 15.52 4.17 -2.00
C GLY A 86 14.49 4.48 -0.91
N THR A 87 13.39 5.16 -1.23
CA THR A 87 12.34 5.48 -0.25
C THR A 87 11.67 4.21 0.27
N ILE A 88 11.77 3.98 1.58
CA ILE A 88 11.17 2.82 2.27
C ILE A 88 9.77 3.20 2.78
N PRO A 89 8.68 2.53 2.35
CA PRO A 89 7.31 2.93 2.65
C PRO A 89 7.03 3.18 4.14
N ARG A 90 7.47 2.26 5.02
CA ARG A 90 7.26 2.38 6.47
C ARG A 90 8.00 3.56 7.09
N LEU A 91 9.24 3.82 6.67
CA LEU A 91 10.00 4.97 7.18
C LEU A 91 9.39 6.27 6.68
N TYR A 92 8.96 6.29 5.42
CA TYR A 92 8.30 7.43 4.80
C TYR A 92 7.01 7.79 5.56
N ALA A 93 6.09 6.83 5.76
CA ALA A 93 4.88 7.03 6.58
C ALA A 93 5.19 7.52 8.00
N PHE A 94 6.27 7.03 8.62
CA PHE A 94 6.70 7.51 9.93
C PHE A 94 7.12 8.99 9.92
N HIS A 95 7.83 9.43 8.88
CA HIS A 95 8.30 10.81 8.73
C HIS A 95 7.12 11.79 8.58
N TYR A 96 6.09 11.41 7.84
CA TYR A 96 4.84 12.17 7.71
C TYR A 96 3.92 12.07 8.94
N ARG A 97 4.33 11.36 9.99
CA ARG A 97 3.51 11.08 11.19
C ARG A 97 2.20 10.37 10.83
N HIS A 98 2.23 9.58 9.76
CA HIS A 98 1.10 8.86 9.23
C HIS A 98 0.84 7.55 9.99
N GLY A 99 0.38 7.67 11.23
CA GLY A 99 0.26 6.54 12.16
C GLY A 99 -0.64 5.39 11.66
N LEU A 100 -1.70 5.69 10.89
CA LEU A 100 -2.54 4.65 10.29
C LEU A 100 -1.78 3.82 9.24
N ALA A 101 -1.09 4.46 8.29
CA ALA A 101 -0.27 3.79 7.30
C ALA A 101 0.85 2.96 7.96
N VAL A 102 1.55 3.51 8.97
CA VAL A 102 2.58 2.76 9.70
C VAL A 102 2.03 1.46 10.27
N ARG A 103 0.87 1.49 10.94
CA ARG A 103 0.24 0.30 11.52
C ARG A 103 -0.20 -0.71 10.46
N LEU A 104 -0.71 -0.25 9.32
CA LEU A 104 -1.13 -1.13 8.22
C LEU A 104 0.07 -1.86 7.60
N LEU A 105 1.16 -1.12 7.36
CA LEU A 105 2.41 -1.67 6.84
C LEU A 105 2.99 -2.69 7.80
N GLU A 106 3.13 -2.35 9.09
CA GLU A 106 3.65 -3.27 10.12
C GLU A 106 2.80 -4.53 10.25
N ALA A 107 1.47 -4.41 10.21
CA ALA A 107 0.58 -5.55 10.25
C ALA A 107 0.75 -6.47 9.02
N HIS A 108 0.94 -5.92 7.82
CA HIS A 108 1.22 -6.72 6.63
C HIS A 108 2.58 -7.39 6.68
N ILE A 109 3.63 -6.67 7.08
CA ILE A 109 4.99 -7.19 7.26
C ILE A 109 4.98 -8.36 8.26
N ALA A 110 4.37 -8.17 9.43
CA ALA A 110 4.27 -9.21 10.45
C ALA A 110 3.52 -10.46 9.97
N ARG A 111 2.47 -10.31 9.15
CA ARG A 111 1.74 -11.44 8.56
C ARG A 111 2.58 -12.20 7.52
N ARG A 112 3.35 -11.48 6.70
CA ARG A 112 4.24 -12.08 5.69
C ARG A 112 5.36 -12.89 6.35
N HIS A 113 5.96 -12.35 7.41
CA HIS A 113 7.04 -13.01 8.15
C HIS A 113 6.54 -14.08 9.14
N GLY A 114 5.32 -13.93 9.66
CA GLY A 114 4.68 -14.85 10.62
C GLY A 114 4.09 -16.12 9.98
N GLY A 115 4.19 -16.28 8.66
CA GLY A 115 3.69 -17.44 7.91
C GLY A 115 4.42 -18.78 8.14
N THR A 116 5.39 -18.85 9.06
CA THR A 116 6.06 -20.12 9.46
C THR A 116 5.50 -20.76 10.74
N MET A 117 4.40 -20.26 11.30
CA MET A 117 3.66 -21.02 12.30
C MET A 117 2.73 -22.02 11.60
N GLN A 118 3.15 -23.29 11.59
CA GLN A 118 2.24 -24.42 11.38
C GLN A 118 0.95 -24.17 12.17
N ASN A 119 -0.19 -24.21 11.49
CA ASN A 119 -1.46 -24.48 12.15
C ASN A 119 -1.37 -25.89 12.74
N PRO A 120 -1.43 -26.10 14.08
CA PRO A 120 -2.30 -27.14 14.55
C PRO A 120 -3.69 -26.51 14.53
N CYS A 121 -4.50 -26.88 13.54
CA CYS A 121 -5.94 -26.79 13.73
C CYS A 121 -6.24 -27.51 15.06
N PRO A 122 -6.90 -26.89 16.07
CA PRO A 122 -7.40 -27.68 17.18
C PRO A 122 -8.52 -28.57 16.62
N GLU A 123 -8.20 -29.84 16.39
CA GLU A 123 -9.18 -30.88 16.14
C GLU A 123 -10.09 -30.93 17.36
N PHE A 124 -11.28 -30.37 17.25
CA PHE A 124 -12.32 -30.58 18.24
C PHE A 124 -12.71 -32.07 18.19
N PRO A 125 -12.62 -32.80 19.31
CA PRO A 125 -13.06 -34.19 19.32
C PRO A 125 -14.56 -34.25 19.02
N PRO A 126 -15.03 -35.30 18.29
CA PRO A 126 -16.46 -35.45 18.03
C PRO A 126 -17.22 -35.57 19.35
N ALA A 127 -18.33 -34.83 19.46
CA ALA A 127 -19.23 -34.90 20.60
C ALA A 127 -19.76 -36.33 20.76
N GLU A 128 -19.53 -36.93 21.93
CA GLU A 128 -20.14 -38.21 22.29
C GLU A 128 -21.66 -38.06 22.41
N PRO A 129 -22.46 -38.99 21.86
CA PRO A 129 -23.89 -38.96 22.05
C PRO A 129 -24.23 -39.38 23.48
N HIS A 130 -24.92 -38.48 24.17
CA HIS A 130 -25.57 -38.68 25.46
C HIS A 130 -26.27 -40.04 25.56
N ARG A 131 -26.00 -40.75 26.65
CA ARG A 131 -26.90 -41.75 27.24
C ARG A 131 -27.01 -41.53 28.74
#